data_AF-A0A534GG15-F1
#
_entry.id   AF-A0A534GG15-F1
#
_cell.length_a   1.000
_cell.length_b   1.000
_cell.length_c   1.000
_cell.angle_alpha   90.00
_cell.angle_beta   90.00
_cell.angle_gamma   90.00
#
_symmetry.space_group_name_H-M   'P 1'
#
loop_
_entity.id
_entity.type
_entity.pdbx_description
1 polymer ?
#
loop_
_entity_poly.entity_id
_entity_poly.type
_entity_poly.pdbx_seq_one_letter_code
_entity_poly.pdbx_strand_id
1 'polypeptide(L)'
;MPPAEGEVTDAAPLARQLSGLGYPGFAHLRPRKANPAAVVLEALLQKDLETRLAEALPWVLLSYPDLDWYWLVRHAKLQDVQNRLGFLVAVAKDLAADRAEFDPAFRQLSAVKRQLEHARLAREDTLCRGSMTQAERRWLKVNRSARARHWNLLTGLAADQLSDAR
;
A
#
# COMPACT_ATOMS: atom_id res chain seq x y z
N MET A 1 -22.40 26.80 -16.44
CA MET A 1 -21.74 25.51 -16.74
C MET A 1 -20.98 25.11 -15.49
N PRO A 2 -21.30 23.99 -14.82
CA PRO A 2 -20.57 23.57 -13.62
C PRO A 2 -19.19 23.03 -14.03
N PRO A 3 -18.16 23.16 -13.17
CA PRO A 3 -16.83 22.62 -13.44
C PRO A 3 -16.86 21.09 -13.39
N ALA A 4 -16.20 20.47 -14.38
CA ALA A 4 -16.05 19.04 -14.48
C ALA A 4 -15.21 18.48 -13.32
N GLU A 5 -15.82 17.51 -12.67
CA GLU A 5 -15.31 16.45 -11.80
C GLU A 5 -13.79 16.27 -11.74
N GLY A 6 -13.28 16.35 -10.51
CA GLY A 6 -12.25 15.44 -9.99
C GLY A 6 -10.95 15.37 -10.77
N GLU A 7 -9.97 16.15 -10.34
CA GLU A 7 -8.55 16.00 -10.67
C GLU A 7 -8.08 14.60 -10.23
N VAL A 8 -8.32 13.59 -11.08
CA VAL A 8 -7.68 12.27 -10.99
C VAL A 8 -6.20 12.54 -11.18
N THR A 9 -5.48 12.53 -10.07
CA THR A 9 -4.04 12.81 -10.05
C THR A 9 -3.37 11.86 -11.02
N ASP A 10 -2.57 12.40 -11.94
CA ASP A 10 -1.96 11.66 -13.05
C ASP A 10 -1.28 10.39 -12.51
N ALA A 11 -1.92 9.23 -12.70
CA ALA A 11 -1.45 7.93 -12.22
C ALA A 11 -0.24 7.42 -13.05
N ALA A 12 0.02 8.06 -14.19
CA ALA A 12 1.06 7.68 -15.13
C ALA A 12 2.49 7.66 -14.55
N PRO A 13 2.92 8.59 -13.67
CA PRO A 13 4.25 8.57 -13.08
C PRO A 13 4.47 7.36 -12.15
N LEU A 14 3.56 7.09 -11.21
CA LEU A 14 3.65 5.95 -10.29
C LEU A 14 3.63 4.61 -11.05
N ALA A 15 2.73 4.47 -12.04
CA ALA A 15 2.65 3.25 -12.85
C ALA A 15 3.97 2.98 -13.60
N ARG A 16 4.62 4.03 -14.13
CA ARG A 16 5.93 3.91 -14.81
C ARG A 16 7.08 3.65 -13.85
N GLN A 17 7.02 4.17 -12.63
CA GLN A 17 7.99 3.83 -11.57
C GLN A 17 7.85 2.36 -11.18
N LEU A 18 6.63 1.85 -10.95
CA LEU A 18 6.36 0.43 -10.68
C LEU A 18 6.81 -0.47 -11.84
N SER A 19 6.59 -0.04 -13.08
CA SER A 19 7.14 -0.69 -14.28
C SER A 19 8.68 -0.73 -14.24
N GLY A 20 9.33 0.37 -13.83
CA GLY A 20 10.79 0.42 -13.66
C GLY A 20 11.33 -0.42 -12.50
N LEU A 21 10.47 -0.77 -11.53
CA LEU A 21 10.74 -1.78 -10.51
C LEU A 21 10.45 -3.21 -10.98
N GLY A 22 9.91 -3.39 -12.20
CA GLY A 22 9.63 -4.72 -12.76
C GLY A 22 8.28 -5.31 -12.35
N TYR A 23 7.33 -4.50 -11.88
CA TYR A 23 5.98 -5.00 -11.56
C TYR A 23 5.27 -5.52 -12.83
N PRO A 24 4.84 -6.80 -12.86
CA PRO A 24 4.28 -7.42 -14.07
C PRO A 24 3.05 -6.70 -14.62
N GLY A 25 2.15 -6.21 -13.76
CA GLY A 25 0.92 -5.52 -14.17
C GLY A 25 1.14 -4.22 -14.96
N PHE A 26 2.35 -3.65 -14.92
CA PHE A 26 2.73 -2.44 -15.64
C PHE A 26 3.91 -2.65 -16.61
N ALA A 27 4.21 -3.89 -16.99
CA ALA A 27 5.33 -4.22 -17.88
C ALA A 27 5.20 -3.59 -19.29
N HIS A 28 3.99 -3.26 -19.73
CA HIS A 28 3.72 -2.63 -21.03
C HIS A 28 4.04 -1.12 -21.06
N LEU A 29 4.31 -0.50 -19.90
CA LEU A 29 4.62 0.93 -19.81
C LEU A 29 6.12 1.19 -20.01
N ARG A 30 6.47 2.40 -20.45
CA ARG A 30 7.87 2.82 -20.55
C ARG A 30 8.46 2.98 -19.13
N PRO A 31 9.44 2.15 -18.73
CA PRO A 31 9.93 2.12 -17.36
C PRO A 31 10.62 3.41 -16.97
N ARG A 32 10.56 3.73 -15.68
CA ARG A 32 11.28 4.85 -15.06
C ARG A 32 12.01 4.34 -13.83
N LYS A 33 13.33 4.54 -13.76
CA LYS A 33 14.14 4.19 -12.58
C LYS A 33 13.54 4.85 -11.33
N ALA A 34 13.33 4.06 -10.29
CA ALA A 34 12.72 4.50 -9.05
C ALA A 34 13.38 3.82 -7.84
N ASN A 35 13.29 4.46 -6.67
CA ASN A 35 13.67 3.84 -5.40
C ASN A 35 12.41 3.17 -4.81
N PRO A 36 12.42 1.85 -4.52
CA PRO A 36 11.26 1.14 -3.98
C PRO A 36 10.64 1.80 -2.75
N ALA A 37 11.47 2.24 -1.79
CA ALA A 37 10.99 2.90 -0.57
C ALA A 37 10.29 4.23 -0.88
N ALA A 38 10.84 5.00 -1.82
CA ALA A 38 10.25 6.26 -2.24
C ALA A 38 8.92 6.06 -2.97
N VAL A 39 8.81 5.06 -3.84
CA VAL A 39 7.56 4.71 -4.54
C VAL A 39 6.46 4.35 -3.56
N VAL A 40 6.76 3.51 -2.56
CA VAL A 40 5.79 3.13 -1.54
C VAL A 40 5.33 4.36 -0.75
N LEU A 41 6.26 5.23 -0.33
CA LEU A 41 5.89 6.43 0.40
C LEU A 41 5.05 7.38 -0.48
N GLU A 42 5.48 7.65 -1.72
CA GLU A 42 4.78 8.52 -2.67
C GLU A 42 3.33 8.06 -2.88
N ALA A 43 3.13 6.76 -3.10
CA ALA A 43 1.80 6.17 -3.24
C ALA A 43 0.95 6.32 -1.96
N LEU A 44 1.56 6.10 -0.79
CA LEU A 44 0.86 6.20 0.50
C LEU A 44 0.46 7.63 0.89
N LEU A 45 1.15 8.63 0.35
CA LEU A 45 0.83 10.05 0.56
C LEU A 45 -0.34 10.53 -0.31
N GLN A 46 -0.72 9.78 -1.34
CA GLN A 46 -1.84 10.17 -2.17
C GLN A 46 -3.16 10.14 -1.40
N LYS A 47 -4.00 11.14 -1.66
CA LYS A 47 -5.37 11.19 -1.10
C LYS A 47 -6.26 10.12 -1.74
N ASP A 48 -6.12 9.99 -3.06
CA ASP A 48 -6.88 9.10 -3.93
C ASP A 48 -5.91 8.40 -4.88
N LEU A 49 -5.65 7.13 -4.63
CA LEU A 49 -4.77 6.25 -5.39
C LEU A 49 -5.63 5.24 -6.16
N GLU A 50 -5.28 5.00 -7.41
CA GLU A 50 -5.95 3.97 -8.19
C GLU A 50 -5.81 2.59 -7.54
N THR A 51 -6.87 1.79 -7.60
CA THR A 51 -6.93 0.47 -6.96
C THR A 51 -5.76 -0.42 -7.38
N ARG A 52 -5.45 -0.46 -8.69
CA ARG A 52 -4.34 -1.27 -9.23
C ARG A 52 -2.96 -0.83 -8.73
N LEU A 53 -2.77 0.47 -8.50
CA LEU A 53 -1.52 0.97 -7.91
C LEU A 53 -1.40 0.54 -6.45
N ALA A 54 -2.49 0.64 -5.68
CA ALA A 54 -2.53 0.18 -4.29
C ALA A 54 -2.26 -1.33 -4.17
N GLU A 55 -2.83 -2.13 -5.07
CA GLU A 55 -2.65 -3.59 -5.16
C GLU A 55 -1.22 -4.00 -5.52
N ALA A 56 -0.46 -3.14 -6.21
CA ALA A 56 0.94 -3.39 -6.56
C ALA A 56 1.90 -3.19 -5.38
N LEU A 57 1.52 -2.40 -4.36
CA LEU A 57 2.44 -2.04 -3.27
C LEU A 57 2.88 -3.23 -2.41
N PRO A 58 2.00 -4.19 -2.04
CA PRO A 58 2.44 -5.41 -1.34
C PRO A 58 3.53 -6.16 -2.11
N TRP A 59 3.41 -6.25 -3.44
CA TRP A 59 4.44 -6.87 -4.28
C TRP A 59 5.79 -6.14 -4.18
N VAL A 60 5.80 -4.79 -4.15
CA VAL A 60 7.06 -4.03 -3.96
C VAL A 60 7.73 -4.40 -2.63
N LEU A 61 6.95 -4.55 -1.56
CA LEU A 61 7.50 -4.91 -0.24
C LEU A 61 8.06 -6.34 -0.20
N LEU A 62 7.55 -7.24 -1.04
CA LEU A 62 8.01 -8.62 -1.15
C LEU A 62 9.25 -8.74 -2.05
N SER A 63 9.26 -8.04 -3.18
CA SER A 63 10.34 -8.08 -4.16
C SER A 63 11.60 -7.33 -3.72
N TYR A 64 11.46 -6.36 -2.81
CA TYR A 64 12.55 -5.53 -2.32
C TYR A 64 12.67 -5.59 -0.79
N PRO A 65 13.03 -6.75 -0.21
CA PRO A 65 13.11 -6.91 1.24
C PRO A 65 14.18 -6.02 1.88
N ASP A 66 15.18 -5.58 1.11
CA ASP A 66 16.31 -4.75 1.51
C ASP A 66 16.11 -3.25 1.24
N LEU A 67 14.89 -2.82 0.83
CA LEU A 67 14.57 -1.39 0.73
C LEU A 67 14.88 -0.66 2.04
N ASP A 68 15.11 0.65 1.99
CA ASP A 68 15.45 1.44 3.18
C ASP A 68 14.24 1.58 4.13
N TRP A 69 14.04 0.55 4.95
CA TRP A 69 12.94 0.43 5.90
C TRP A 69 13.03 1.47 7.02
N TYR A 70 14.25 1.83 7.44
CA TYR A 70 14.44 2.85 8.45
C TYR A 70 13.92 4.20 7.93
N TRP A 71 14.31 4.58 6.71
CA TRP A 71 13.82 5.77 6.06
C TRP A 71 12.29 5.70 5.85
N LEU A 72 11.78 4.62 5.29
CA LEU A 72 10.35 4.48 4.98
C LEU A 72 9.47 4.58 6.23
N VAL A 73 9.81 3.87 7.30
CA VAL A 73 9.05 3.91 8.56
C VAL A 73 9.13 5.30 9.20
N ARG A 74 10.31 5.93 9.19
CA ARG A 74 10.49 7.28 9.74
C ARG A 74 9.60 8.28 8.99
N HIS A 75 9.65 8.28 7.67
CA HIS A 75 8.87 9.21 6.86
C HIS A 75 7.38 8.93 6.90
N ALA A 76 6.97 7.66 6.97
CA ALA A 76 5.56 7.30 7.15
C ALA A 76 4.99 7.85 8.47
N LYS A 77 5.78 7.81 9.56
CA LYS A 77 5.38 8.43 10.84
C LYS A 77 5.33 9.95 10.78
N LEU A 78 6.30 10.58 10.13
CA LEU A 78 6.34 12.05 9.98
C LEU A 78 5.15 12.61 9.19
N GLN A 79 4.55 11.78 8.33
CA GLN A 79 3.43 12.16 7.47
C GLN A 79 2.09 11.56 7.94
N ASP A 80 2.05 10.94 9.12
CA ASP A 80 0.85 10.29 9.69
C ASP A 80 0.22 9.19 8.80
N VAL A 81 1.02 8.53 7.95
CA VAL A 81 0.59 7.41 7.08
C VAL A 81 1.09 6.04 7.55
N GLN A 82 1.61 5.95 8.79
CA GLN A 82 2.11 4.70 9.37
C GLN A 82 1.05 3.59 9.47
N ASN A 83 -0.22 3.93 9.61
CA ASN A 83 -1.30 2.93 9.57
C ASN A 83 -1.48 2.35 8.17
N ARG A 84 -1.37 3.17 7.12
CA ARG A 84 -1.40 2.72 5.71
C ARG A 84 -0.24 1.78 5.42
N LEU A 85 0.97 2.16 5.85
CA LEU A 85 2.15 1.31 5.73
C LEU A 85 2.00 0.01 6.54
N GLY A 86 1.55 0.10 7.80
CA GLY A 86 1.36 -1.07 8.67
C GLY A 86 0.36 -2.07 8.10
N PHE A 87 -0.70 -1.58 7.47
CA PHE A 87 -1.64 -2.41 6.75
C PHE A 87 -1.01 -3.11 5.54
N LEU A 88 -0.29 -2.38 4.68
CA LEU A 88 0.41 -2.98 3.53
C LEU A 88 1.43 -4.03 3.95
N VAL A 89 2.20 -3.76 5.00
CA VAL A 89 3.15 -4.72 5.59
C VAL A 89 2.44 -5.97 6.09
N ALA A 90 1.26 -5.83 6.69
CA ALA A 90 0.48 -6.97 7.15
C ALA A 90 -0.08 -7.80 5.97
N VAL A 91 -0.57 -7.15 4.92
CA VAL A 91 -1.04 -7.83 3.70
C VAL A 91 0.10 -8.53 2.99
N ALA A 92 1.24 -7.88 2.79
CA ALA A 92 2.43 -8.48 2.18
C ALA A 92 2.92 -9.67 3.01
N LYS A 93 2.90 -9.57 4.34
CA LYS A 93 3.26 -10.69 5.21
C LYS A 93 2.29 -11.88 5.08
N ASP A 94 1.00 -11.62 4.95
CA ASP A 94 0.00 -12.67 4.73
C ASP A 94 0.20 -13.33 3.35
N LEU A 95 0.61 -12.57 2.32
CA LEU A 95 0.97 -13.11 1.00
C LEU A 95 2.24 -13.96 0.99
N ALA A 96 3.21 -13.61 1.83
CA ALA A 96 4.45 -14.37 2.01
C ALA A 96 4.29 -15.59 2.93
N ALA A 97 3.15 -15.73 3.61
CA ALA A 97 2.92 -16.86 4.49
C ALA A 97 3.03 -18.17 3.69
N ASP A 98 3.75 -19.13 4.25
CA ASP A 98 3.94 -20.47 3.70
C ASP A 98 4.65 -20.53 2.32
N ARG A 99 5.34 -19.44 1.93
CA ARG A 99 6.12 -19.34 0.69
C ARG A 99 7.61 -19.11 0.97
N ALA A 100 8.41 -20.17 0.82
CA ALA A 100 9.83 -20.16 1.17
C ALA A 100 10.65 -19.13 0.37
N GLU A 101 10.24 -18.82 -0.86
CA GLU A 101 10.86 -17.79 -1.69
C GLU A 101 10.80 -16.39 -1.07
N PHE A 102 9.83 -16.14 -0.18
CA PHE A 102 9.65 -14.87 0.51
C PHE A 102 10.17 -14.87 1.95
N ASP A 103 10.89 -15.89 2.41
CA ASP A 103 11.42 -15.97 3.78
C ASP A 103 12.22 -14.73 4.23
N PRO A 104 13.13 -14.14 3.41
CA PRO A 104 13.81 -12.90 3.76
C PRO A 104 12.83 -11.75 3.98
N ALA A 105 11.88 -11.57 3.05
CA ALA A 105 10.86 -10.53 3.13
C ALA A 105 9.96 -10.74 4.36
N PHE A 106 9.50 -11.96 4.63
CA PHE A 106 8.64 -12.28 5.76
C PHE A 106 9.29 -11.92 7.11
N ARG A 107 10.58 -12.21 7.29
CA ARG A 107 11.33 -11.85 8.51
C ARG A 107 11.43 -10.33 8.66
N GLN A 108 11.76 -9.63 7.59
CA GLN A 108 11.87 -8.18 7.60
C GLN A 108 10.52 -7.50 7.86
N LEU A 109 9.47 -7.90 7.14
CA LEU A 109 8.10 -7.43 7.34
C LEU A 109 7.61 -7.69 8.77
N SER A 110 8.00 -8.82 9.38
CA SER A 110 7.69 -9.11 10.78
C SER A 110 8.33 -8.13 11.75
N ALA A 111 9.59 -7.73 11.51
CA ALA A 111 10.28 -6.74 12.32
C ALA A 111 9.66 -5.34 12.17
N VAL A 112 9.42 -4.92 10.92
CA VAL A 112 8.82 -3.63 10.60
C VAL A 112 7.39 -3.53 11.15
N LYS A 113 6.58 -4.59 11.01
CA LYS A 113 5.23 -4.64 11.56
C LYS A 113 5.25 -4.34 13.06
N ARG A 114 6.12 -5.03 13.84
CA ARG A 114 6.25 -4.77 15.28
C ARG A 114 6.59 -3.31 15.57
N GLN A 115 7.50 -2.70 14.81
CA GLN A 115 7.85 -1.29 14.98
C GLN A 115 6.68 -0.34 14.70
N LEU A 116 5.84 -0.66 13.72
CA LEU A 116 4.64 0.11 13.37
C LEU A 116 3.51 -0.08 14.37
N GLU A 117 3.38 -1.26 15.00
CA GLU A 117 2.39 -1.51 16.06
C GLU A 117 2.54 -0.51 17.21
N HIS A 118 3.77 -0.23 17.63
CA HIS A 118 4.06 0.74 18.69
C HIS A 118 3.71 2.19 18.30
N ALA A 119 3.57 2.48 17.01
CA ALA A 119 3.26 3.82 16.49
C ALA A 119 1.86 3.89 15.85
N ARG A 120 1.03 2.88 16.06
CA ARG A 120 -0.29 2.76 15.45
C ARG A 120 -1.20 3.90 15.91
N LEU A 121 -1.82 4.58 14.96
CA LEU A 121 -2.75 5.68 15.22
C LEU A 121 -4.15 5.15 15.53
N ALA A 122 -4.82 5.78 16.50
CA ALA A 122 -6.22 5.51 16.81
C ALA A 122 -7.19 6.09 15.76
N ARG A 123 -6.74 7.09 14.99
CA ARG A 123 -7.53 7.78 13.96
C ARG A 123 -7.90 6.80 12.83
N GLU A 124 -9.17 6.86 12.41
CA GLU A 124 -9.64 6.20 11.19
C GLU A 124 -9.08 6.90 9.95
N ASP A 125 -8.60 6.13 8.98
CA ASP A 125 -8.08 6.61 7.71
C ASP A 125 -8.55 5.70 6.56
N THR A 126 -8.19 6.01 5.32
CA THR A 126 -8.39 5.15 4.14
C THR A 126 -7.04 4.70 3.61
N LEU A 127 -7.02 3.66 2.78
CA LEU A 127 -5.82 3.32 1.99
C LEU A 127 -5.84 4.13 0.68
N CYS A 128 -5.63 5.44 0.80
CA CYS A 128 -5.62 6.36 -0.33
C CYS A 128 -6.93 6.32 -1.15
N ARG A 129 -8.09 6.34 -0.47
CA ARG A 129 -9.41 6.46 -1.13
C ARG A 129 -10.28 7.49 -0.42
N GLY A 130 -9.77 8.72 -0.32
CA GLY A 130 -10.43 9.83 0.36
C GLY A 130 -11.77 10.25 -0.26
N SER A 131 -11.91 10.10 -1.56
CA SER A 131 -13.10 10.45 -2.36
C SER A 131 -14.25 9.45 -2.27
N MET A 132 -14.09 8.32 -1.57
CA MET A 132 -15.14 7.31 -1.42
C MET A 132 -16.48 7.89 -0.95
N THR A 133 -17.55 7.38 -1.54
CA THR A 133 -18.92 7.77 -1.20
C THR A 133 -19.27 7.40 0.24
N GLN A 134 -20.26 8.09 0.82
CA GLN A 134 -20.71 7.77 2.17
C GLN A 134 -21.30 6.36 2.28
N ALA A 135 -21.91 5.86 1.22
CA ALA A 135 -22.44 4.50 1.14
C ALA A 135 -21.30 3.47 1.24
N GLU A 136 -20.24 3.63 0.44
CA GLU A 136 -19.06 2.75 0.50
C GLU A 136 -18.37 2.82 1.85
N ARG A 137 -18.23 4.01 2.44
CA ARG A 137 -17.66 4.17 3.79
C ARG A 137 -18.45 3.39 4.84
N ARG A 138 -19.78 3.49 4.84
CA ARG A 138 -20.65 2.72 5.76
C ARG A 138 -20.49 1.23 5.54
N TRP A 139 -20.45 0.79 4.29
CA TRP A 139 -20.26 -0.62 3.96
C TRP A 139 -18.90 -1.14 4.45
N LEU A 140 -17.80 -0.40 4.24
CA LEU A 140 -16.46 -0.80 4.69
C LEU A 140 -16.30 -0.80 6.21
N LYS A 141 -17.02 0.04 6.95
CA LYS A 141 -17.00 -0.03 8.44
C LYS A 141 -17.41 -1.41 8.94
N VAL A 142 -18.36 -2.04 8.26
CA VAL A 142 -18.88 -3.37 8.61
C VAL A 142 -18.07 -4.48 7.95
N ASN A 143 -17.69 -4.34 6.68
CA ASN A 143 -17.19 -5.46 5.85
C ASN A 143 -15.66 -5.51 5.69
N ARG A 144 -14.89 -4.51 6.15
CA ARG A 144 -13.43 -4.52 6.03
C ARG A 144 -12.78 -5.71 6.74
N SER A 145 -11.63 -6.14 6.22
CA SER A 145 -10.84 -7.26 6.76
C SER A 145 -10.37 -7.01 8.20
N ALA A 146 -10.03 -8.07 8.93
CA ALA A 146 -9.47 -7.96 10.29
C ALA A 146 -8.19 -7.11 10.32
N ARG A 147 -7.34 -7.22 9.27
CA ARG A 147 -6.15 -6.38 9.11
C ARG A 147 -6.51 -4.90 8.95
N ALA A 148 -7.51 -4.59 8.13
CA ALA A 148 -7.98 -3.22 7.94
C ALA A 148 -8.58 -2.63 9.23
N ARG A 149 -9.35 -3.42 10.00
CA ARG A 149 -9.83 -3.02 11.33
C ARG A 149 -8.67 -2.73 12.28
N HIS A 150 -7.69 -3.62 12.34
CA HIS A 150 -6.53 -3.50 13.22
C HIS A 150 -5.77 -2.18 13.01
N TRP A 151 -5.52 -1.82 11.75
CA TRP A 151 -4.83 -0.57 11.38
C TRP A 151 -5.76 0.64 11.21
N ASN A 152 -7.02 0.54 11.65
CA ASN A 152 -8.01 1.62 11.54
C ASN A 152 -8.22 2.16 10.11
N LEU A 153 -8.12 1.31 9.09
CA LEU A 153 -8.33 1.69 7.69
C LEU A 153 -9.71 1.30 7.17
N LEU A 154 -10.33 2.17 6.39
CA LEU A 154 -11.44 1.85 5.52
C LEU A 154 -10.88 1.50 4.14
N THR A 155 -10.73 0.19 3.89
CA THR A 155 -10.28 -0.35 2.61
C THR A 155 -10.89 -1.73 2.39
N GLY A 156 -11.21 -2.02 1.13
CA GLY A 156 -11.64 -3.35 0.69
C GLY A 156 -10.48 -4.29 0.37
N LEU A 157 -9.25 -3.76 0.29
CA LEU A 157 -8.07 -4.55 -0.05
C LEU A 157 -7.86 -5.68 0.96
N ALA A 158 -7.59 -6.88 0.47
CA ALA A 158 -7.24 -8.03 1.28
C ALA A 158 -6.33 -8.98 0.48
N ALA A 159 -5.52 -9.77 1.19
CA ALA A 159 -4.50 -10.62 0.56
C ALA A 159 -5.09 -11.70 -0.37
N ASP A 160 -6.29 -12.19 -0.05
CA ASP A 160 -7.06 -13.15 -0.84
C ASP A 160 -7.48 -12.63 -2.23
N GLN A 161 -7.58 -11.30 -2.39
CA GLN A 161 -7.92 -10.66 -3.66
C GLN A 161 -6.69 -10.41 -4.56
N LEU A 162 -5.49 -10.55 -4.02
CA LEU A 162 -4.22 -10.30 -4.71
C LEU A 162 -3.68 -11.60 -5.32
N SER A 163 -4.44 -12.21 -6.23
CA SER A 163 -4.07 -13.48 -6.90
C SER A 163 -2.92 -13.36 -7.89
N ASP A 164 -2.60 -12.13 -8.33
CA ASP A 164 -1.58 -11.86 -9.36
C ASP A 164 -0.19 -11.57 -8.79
N ALA A 165 -0.03 -11.59 -7.46
CA ALA A 165 1.28 -11.59 -6.81
C ALA A 165 1.90 -13.00 -6.85
N ARG A 166 2.25 -13.43 -8.07
CA ARG A 166 3.11 -14.59 -8.35
C ARG A 166 4.54 -14.14 -8.60
#